data_AF-A0A662WF28-F1
#
_entry.id   AF-A0A662WF28-F1
#
_cell.length_a   1.000
_cell.length_b   1.000
_cell.length_c   1.000
_cell.angle_alpha   90.00
_cell.angle_beta   90.00
_cell.angle_gamma   90.00
#
_symmetry.space_group_name_H-M   'P 1'
#
loop_
_entity.id
_entity.type
_entity.pdbx_description
1 polymer ?
#
loop_
_entity_poly.entity_id
_entity_poly.type
_entity_poly.pdbx_seq_one_letter_code
_entity_poly.pdbx_strand_id
1 'polypeptide(L)'
;MAPTKQQRPDADARASGGILTAMAPLLEFLDAREVAQLVSAQKAVTREGGAAVWFWLWSRMRIHLPLVALPRHPSPSTYVTPPVLLPLLRQLHAVAMFDFDLRFDAARHGGDVYLAATGDCYVSHWGPNGGSMFGDRACAPGAVSYWECVGLSEGSYLGVTEMVTPGQAGFRYYGVDAQHLQRTLSLPTPACDHMPAVMYCEGGFITTGSFRGPKPQLPARVSFLDAEPFKEEDRVGVLVDLMKGFLVFVRNGEPQGMRISIDCSKKYLPVFSACACYNLQLSPNARPPWHRIYSFNDGLGSLKAGNSLISTAETDSETAAPGA
;
A
#
# COMPACT_ATOMS: atom_id res chain seq x y z
N MET A 1 21.21 -20.03 -65.12
CA MET A 1 21.65 -20.44 -63.77
C MET A 1 22.25 -19.23 -63.07
N ALA A 2 21.53 -18.67 -62.10
CA ALA A 2 21.98 -17.60 -61.22
C ALA A 2 21.95 -18.14 -59.78
N PRO A 3 22.92 -17.77 -58.92
CA PRO A 3 23.04 -18.38 -57.61
C PRO A 3 21.96 -17.87 -56.66
N THR A 4 21.32 -18.81 -55.97
CA THR A 4 20.33 -18.60 -54.93
C THR A 4 20.98 -17.85 -53.76
N LYS A 5 20.52 -16.64 -53.46
CA LYS A 5 20.85 -15.95 -52.20
C LYS A 5 20.24 -16.74 -51.05
N GLN A 6 21.08 -17.47 -50.30
CA GLN A 6 20.71 -17.98 -48.97
C GLN A 6 20.51 -16.79 -48.02
N GLN A 7 19.25 -16.54 -47.69
CA GLN A 7 18.87 -15.69 -46.57
C GLN A 7 19.30 -16.40 -45.28
N ARG A 8 20.26 -15.81 -44.55
CA ARG A 8 20.55 -16.22 -43.17
C ARG A 8 19.28 -16.01 -42.34
N PRO A 9 18.84 -16.99 -41.53
CA PRO A 9 17.85 -16.72 -40.51
C PRO A 9 18.47 -15.83 -39.44
N ASP A 10 17.77 -14.75 -39.09
CA ASP A 10 18.10 -13.86 -37.98
C ASP A 10 18.38 -14.64 -36.70
N ALA A 11 19.65 -14.67 -36.29
CA ALA A 11 20.10 -15.31 -35.06
C ALA A 11 19.77 -14.48 -33.80
N ASP A 12 19.26 -13.26 -33.96
CA ASP A 12 19.07 -12.30 -32.86
C ASP A 12 17.74 -12.47 -32.10
N ALA A 13 16.83 -13.34 -32.55
CA ALA A 13 15.58 -13.61 -31.83
C ALA A 13 15.68 -14.72 -30.76
N ARG A 14 16.77 -15.50 -30.72
CA ARG A 14 16.92 -16.65 -29.79
C ARG A 14 17.67 -16.35 -28.50
N ALA A 15 18.41 -15.24 -28.41
CA ALA A 15 19.30 -14.98 -27.28
C ALA A 15 18.61 -14.40 -26.03
N SER A 16 17.44 -13.77 -26.16
CA SER A 16 16.80 -13.04 -25.05
C SER A 16 15.79 -13.83 -24.22
N GLY A 17 15.49 -15.09 -24.57
CA GLY A 17 14.52 -15.94 -23.83
C GLY A 17 15.13 -16.83 -22.74
N GLY A 18 16.45 -17.06 -22.75
CA GLY A 18 17.08 -18.13 -21.93
C GLY A 18 17.60 -17.71 -20.55
N ILE A 19 17.63 -16.43 -20.22
CA ILE A 19 18.36 -15.92 -19.04
C ILE A 19 17.70 -16.40 -17.73
N LEU A 20 16.36 -16.36 -17.62
CA LEU A 20 15.67 -16.79 -16.40
C LEU A 20 15.76 -18.30 -16.18
N THR A 21 15.70 -19.10 -17.25
CA THR A 21 15.87 -20.55 -17.16
C THR A 21 17.29 -20.92 -16.73
N ALA A 22 18.31 -20.26 -17.27
CA ALA A 22 19.70 -20.48 -16.88
C ALA A 22 19.99 -20.02 -15.44
N MET A 23 19.30 -18.99 -14.97
CA MET A 23 19.44 -18.44 -13.61
C MET A 23 18.60 -19.17 -12.56
N ALA A 24 17.76 -20.15 -12.93
CA ALA A 24 16.87 -20.84 -12.00
C ALA A 24 17.56 -21.38 -10.74
N PRO A 25 18.76 -22.01 -10.82
CA PRO A 25 19.49 -22.46 -9.63
C PRO A 25 19.98 -21.31 -8.74
N LEU A 26 20.20 -20.12 -9.30
CA LEU A 26 20.71 -18.96 -8.57
C LEU A 26 19.61 -18.14 -7.90
N LEU A 27 18.35 -18.36 -8.26
CA LEU A 27 17.21 -17.64 -7.68
C LEU A 27 17.19 -17.76 -6.15
N GLU A 28 17.65 -18.87 -5.58
CA GLU A 28 17.66 -19.08 -4.13
C GLU A 28 18.49 -18.04 -3.36
N PHE A 29 19.50 -17.45 -3.98
CA PHE A 29 20.39 -16.45 -3.39
C PHE A 29 19.91 -15.01 -3.59
N LEU A 30 18.85 -14.81 -4.38
CA LEU A 30 18.33 -13.49 -4.69
C LEU A 30 17.17 -13.11 -3.77
N ASP A 31 16.99 -11.82 -3.55
CA ASP A 31 15.79 -11.27 -2.90
C ASP A 31 14.66 -11.02 -3.91
N ALA A 32 13.47 -10.70 -3.41
CA ALA A 32 12.30 -10.49 -4.25
C ALA A 32 12.43 -9.28 -5.20
N ARG A 33 13.23 -8.28 -4.85
CA ARG A 33 13.50 -7.10 -5.67
C ARG A 33 14.45 -7.46 -6.82
N GLU A 34 15.50 -8.20 -6.54
CA GLU A 34 16.46 -8.70 -7.55
C GLU A 34 15.78 -9.62 -8.55
N VAL A 35 14.93 -10.55 -8.07
CA VAL A 35 14.12 -11.41 -8.95
C VAL A 35 13.14 -10.57 -9.79
N ALA A 36 12.52 -9.53 -9.20
CA ALA A 36 11.66 -8.62 -9.96
C ALA A 36 12.43 -7.86 -11.04
N GLN A 37 13.65 -7.42 -10.78
CA GLN A 37 14.52 -6.78 -11.76
C GLN A 37 14.83 -7.73 -12.93
N LEU A 38 15.18 -8.99 -12.64
CA LEU A 38 15.41 -10.02 -13.66
C LEU A 38 14.18 -10.26 -14.54
N VAL A 39 13.00 -10.40 -13.93
CA VAL A 39 11.74 -10.58 -14.66
C VAL A 39 11.42 -9.34 -15.51
N SER A 40 11.67 -8.13 -14.99
CA SER A 40 11.38 -6.87 -15.70
C SER A 40 12.32 -6.60 -16.88
N ALA A 41 13.56 -7.11 -16.82
CA ALA A 41 14.54 -6.95 -17.88
C ALA A 41 14.25 -7.84 -19.11
N GLN A 42 13.33 -8.80 -18.99
CA GLN A 42 13.00 -9.74 -20.05
C GLN A 42 11.77 -9.30 -20.84
N LYS A 43 11.92 -9.25 -22.17
CA LYS A 43 10.81 -8.98 -23.10
C LYS A 43 9.73 -10.08 -23.03
N ALA A 44 10.14 -11.32 -22.78
CA ALA A 44 9.28 -12.46 -22.59
C ALA A 44 9.94 -13.46 -21.64
N VAL A 45 9.13 -14.12 -20.82
CA VAL A 45 9.57 -15.16 -19.88
C VAL A 45 9.20 -16.51 -20.47
N THR A 46 10.19 -17.40 -20.58
CA THR A 46 9.96 -18.79 -21.00
C THR A 46 9.07 -19.52 -20.00
N ARG A 47 8.43 -20.60 -20.43
CA ARG A 47 7.60 -21.43 -19.55
C ARG A 47 8.40 -21.93 -18.35
N GLU A 48 9.61 -22.40 -18.57
CA GLU A 48 10.50 -22.95 -17.55
C GLU A 48 10.99 -21.85 -16.60
N GLY A 49 11.36 -20.67 -17.13
CA GLY A 49 11.73 -19.53 -16.31
C GLY A 49 10.58 -19.03 -15.44
N GLY A 50 9.37 -18.96 -16.01
CA GLY A 50 8.16 -18.56 -15.28
C GLY A 50 7.80 -19.55 -14.17
N ALA A 51 7.93 -20.86 -14.43
CA ALA A 51 7.73 -21.90 -13.44
C ALA A 51 8.77 -21.84 -12.30
N ALA A 52 10.04 -21.59 -12.62
CA ALA A 52 11.09 -21.44 -11.62
C ALA A 52 10.85 -20.22 -10.70
N VAL A 53 10.53 -19.07 -11.28
CA VAL A 53 10.18 -17.87 -10.50
C VAL A 53 8.92 -18.09 -9.67
N TRP A 54 7.92 -18.77 -10.22
CA TRP A 54 6.70 -19.10 -9.47
C TRP A 54 6.99 -20.00 -8.26
N PHE A 55 7.76 -21.07 -8.46
CA PHE A 55 8.15 -21.97 -7.38
C PHE A 55 8.95 -21.24 -6.29
N TRP A 56 9.90 -20.39 -6.71
CA TRP A 56 10.65 -19.53 -5.79
C TRP A 56 9.73 -18.58 -5.01
N LEU A 57 8.80 -17.91 -5.70
CA LEU A 57 7.85 -16.99 -5.08
C LEU A 57 6.97 -17.71 -4.07
N TRP A 58 6.42 -18.85 -4.47
CA TRP A 58 5.59 -19.71 -3.62
C TRP A 58 6.33 -20.16 -2.35
N SER A 59 7.58 -20.60 -2.48
CA SER A 59 8.37 -21.08 -1.34
C SER A 59 8.64 -19.95 -0.33
N ARG A 60 8.98 -18.76 -0.82
CA ARG A 60 9.21 -17.57 0.04
C ARG A 60 7.91 -17.05 0.67
N MET A 61 6.81 -17.04 -0.08
CA MET A 61 5.51 -16.67 0.46
C MET A 61 5.06 -17.60 1.61
N ARG A 62 5.32 -18.91 1.52
CA ARG A 62 5.02 -19.83 2.63
C ARG A 62 5.79 -19.52 3.90
N ILE A 63 7.02 -19.03 3.78
CA ILE A 63 7.87 -18.66 4.92
C ILE A 63 7.34 -17.37 5.57
N HIS A 64 7.06 -16.34 4.77
CA HIS A 64 6.69 -15.02 5.28
C HIS A 64 5.19 -14.84 5.58
N LEU A 65 4.33 -15.68 5.00
CA LEU A 65 2.87 -15.59 5.11
C LEU A 65 2.25 -16.97 5.38
N PRO A 66 2.60 -17.64 6.49
CA PRO A 66 2.23 -19.04 6.74
C PRO A 66 0.72 -19.27 6.88
N LEU A 67 -0.04 -18.25 7.26
CA LEU A 67 -1.49 -18.30 7.47
C LEU A 67 -2.31 -17.82 6.28
N VAL A 68 -1.66 -17.46 5.17
CA VAL A 68 -2.33 -16.92 3.99
C VAL A 68 -2.59 -18.03 2.99
N ALA A 69 -3.83 -18.11 2.50
CA ALA A 69 -4.16 -19.01 1.39
C ALA A 69 -3.40 -18.55 0.14
N LEU A 70 -2.35 -19.28 -0.19
CA LEU A 70 -1.48 -18.94 -1.30
C LEU A 70 -2.11 -19.38 -2.64
N PRO A 71 -1.82 -18.67 -3.74
CA PRO A 71 -2.32 -18.99 -5.09
C PRO A 71 -1.87 -20.37 -5.59
N ARG A 72 -2.82 -21.27 -5.91
CA ARG A 72 -2.48 -22.61 -6.44
C ARG A 72 -1.46 -22.51 -7.58
N HIS A 73 -0.53 -23.47 -7.61
CA HIS A 73 0.44 -23.57 -8.69
C HIS A 73 -0.30 -23.50 -10.04
N PRO A 74 0.11 -22.62 -10.97
CA PRO A 74 -0.50 -22.55 -12.28
C PRO A 74 -0.43 -23.93 -12.93
N SER A 75 -1.43 -24.26 -13.75
CA SER A 75 -1.40 -25.52 -14.50
C SER A 75 -0.07 -25.61 -15.26
N PRO A 76 0.52 -26.81 -15.42
CA PRO A 76 1.72 -26.97 -16.24
C PRO A 76 1.56 -26.33 -17.63
N SER A 77 0.35 -26.25 -18.18
CA SER A 77 0.03 -25.63 -19.47
C SER A 77 -0.05 -24.10 -19.46
N THR A 78 -0.01 -23.44 -18.30
CA THR A 78 -0.19 -21.99 -18.19
C THR A 78 1.15 -21.26 -18.27
N TYR A 79 1.27 -20.31 -19.19
CA TYR A 79 2.39 -19.37 -19.24
C TYR A 79 2.22 -18.29 -18.16
N VAL A 80 3.17 -18.22 -17.23
CA VAL A 80 3.20 -17.12 -16.25
C VAL A 80 3.93 -15.94 -16.85
N THR A 81 3.24 -14.81 -16.98
CA THR A 81 3.75 -13.62 -17.65
C THR A 81 4.31 -12.60 -16.64
N PRO A 82 5.23 -11.70 -17.06
CA PRO A 82 5.74 -10.63 -16.19
C PRO A 82 4.65 -9.80 -15.49
N PRO A 83 3.52 -9.44 -16.14
CA PRO A 83 2.42 -8.72 -15.47
C PRO A 83 1.80 -9.47 -14.28
N VAL A 84 1.93 -10.80 -14.22
CA VAL A 84 1.47 -11.62 -13.09
C VAL A 84 2.56 -11.73 -12.02
N LEU A 85 3.81 -11.96 -12.43
CA LEU A 85 4.93 -12.16 -11.50
C LEU A 85 5.34 -10.88 -10.78
N LEU A 86 5.46 -9.75 -11.49
CA LEU A 86 5.99 -8.52 -10.93
C LEU A 86 5.17 -7.96 -9.76
N PRO A 87 3.83 -7.93 -9.80
CA PRO A 87 3.04 -7.50 -8.64
C PRO A 87 3.25 -8.38 -7.41
N LEU A 88 3.33 -9.70 -7.59
CA LEU A 88 3.51 -10.67 -6.50
C LEU A 88 4.92 -10.55 -5.91
N LEU A 89 5.96 -10.41 -6.74
CA LEU A 89 7.33 -10.19 -6.29
C LEU A 89 7.46 -8.90 -5.48
N ARG A 90 6.81 -7.81 -5.92
CA ARG A 90 6.78 -6.54 -5.17
C ARG A 90 6.08 -6.69 -3.82
N GLN A 91 4.96 -7.42 -3.77
CA GLN A 91 4.26 -7.68 -2.50
C GLN A 91 5.10 -8.54 -1.56
N LEU A 92 5.80 -9.56 -2.08
CA LEU A 92 6.70 -10.39 -1.29
C LEU A 92 7.87 -9.56 -0.74
N HIS A 93 8.46 -8.68 -1.56
CA HIS A 93 9.50 -7.75 -1.11
C HIS A 93 9.01 -6.88 0.05
N ALA A 94 7.80 -6.31 -0.09
CA ALA A 94 7.17 -5.50 0.94
C ALA A 94 7.03 -6.24 2.28
N VAL A 95 6.59 -7.50 2.24
CA VAL A 95 6.40 -8.33 3.44
C VAL A 95 7.75 -8.73 4.06
N ALA A 96 8.70 -9.15 3.23
CA ALA A 96 9.99 -9.66 3.69
C ALA A 96 10.87 -8.58 4.32
N MET A 97 10.76 -7.35 3.83
CA MET A 97 11.57 -6.20 4.28
C MET A 97 10.83 -5.29 5.26
N PHE A 98 9.65 -5.69 5.75
CA PHE A 98 8.88 -4.87 6.67
C PHE A 98 9.58 -4.75 8.03
N ASP A 99 10.08 -3.57 8.30
CA ASP A 99 10.66 -3.16 9.57
C ASP A 99 10.24 -1.72 9.88
N PHE A 100 9.07 -1.58 10.50
CA PHE A 100 8.52 -0.29 10.89
C PHE A 100 7.89 -0.40 12.28
N ASP A 101 8.64 0.04 13.29
CA ASP A 101 8.18 0.18 14.67
C ASP A 101 8.02 1.66 14.99
N LEU A 102 6.78 2.12 15.18
CA LEU A 102 6.46 3.52 15.39
C LEU A 102 6.46 3.85 16.88
N ARG A 103 7.09 4.97 17.24
CA ARG A 103 6.95 5.61 18.54
C ARG A 103 6.45 7.03 18.38
N PHE A 104 5.99 7.61 19.46
CA PHE A 104 5.63 9.00 19.54
C PHE A 104 6.86 9.90 19.69
N ASP A 105 6.85 11.04 19.01
CA ASP A 105 7.94 12.00 19.03
C ASP A 105 7.84 12.99 20.19
N ALA A 106 8.69 12.83 21.20
CA ALA A 106 8.72 13.71 22.36
C ALA A 106 9.16 15.16 22.08
N ALA A 107 9.74 15.45 20.90
CA ALA A 107 10.12 16.79 20.49
C ALA A 107 9.09 17.44 19.55
N ARG A 108 8.26 16.64 18.88
CA ARG A 108 7.23 17.09 17.94
C ARG A 108 5.86 16.67 18.45
N HIS A 109 5.24 17.52 19.27
CA HIS A 109 3.86 17.39 19.70
C HIS A 109 3.24 18.75 20.05
N GLY A 110 1.91 18.79 20.13
CA GLY A 110 1.16 19.94 20.62
C GLY A 110 1.53 20.30 22.06
N GLY A 111 1.56 21.59 22.38
CA GLY A 111 1.90 22.06 23.74
C GLY A 111 0.99 21.52 24.85
N ASP A 112 -0.24 21.13 24.52
CA ASP A 112 -1.21 20.52 25.44
C ASP A 112 -1.22 18.98 25.37
N VAL A 113 -0.26 18.35 24.70
CA VAL A 113 -0.16 16.88 24.58
C VAL A 113 0.97 16.37 25.47
N TYR A 114 0.67 15.39 26.32
CA TYR A 114 1.62 14.92 27.32
C TYR A 114 1.88 13.42 27.19
N LEU A 115 3.11 13.07 26.85
CA LEU A 115 3.57 11.68 26.84
C LEU A 115 3.80 11.17 28.25
N ALA A 116 3.50 9.88 28.47
CA ALA A 116 3.88 9.27 29.74
C ALA A 116 5.40 9.11 29.85
N ALA A 117 5.91 9.37 31.05
CA ALA A 117 7.35 9.32 31.35
C ALA A 117 8.00 7.94 31.10
N THR A 118 7.20 6.87 31.06
CA THR A 118 7.67 5.48 30.97
C THR A 118 7.48 4.83 29.60
N GLY A 119 6.89 5.52 28.61
CA GLY A 119 6.60 4.91 27.32
C GLY A 119 6.44 5.91 26.19
N ASP A 120 7.31 5.80 25.20
CA ASP A 120 7.23 6.47 23.90
C ASP A 120 6.08 5.93 23.02
N CYS A 121 5.24 5.04 23.55
CA CYS A 121 4.06 4.50 22.88
C CYS A 121 2.73 4.90 23.54
N TYR A 122 2.73 5.75 24.56
CA TYR A 122 1.51 6.12 25.28
C TYR A 122 1.42 7.62 25.55
N VAL A 123 0.29 8.21 25.15
CA VAL A 123 -0.04 9.59 25.50
C VAL A 123 -0.98 9.58 26.70
N SER A 124 -0.55 10.24 27.77
CA SER A 124 -1.23 10.23 29.06
C SER A 124 -2.43 11.17 29.13
N HIS A 125 -2.37 12.31 28.42
CA HIS A 125 -3.49 13.24 28.33
C HIS A 125 -3.33 14.24 27.18
N TRP A 126 -4.47 14.62 26.62
CA TRP A 126 -4.64 15.85 25.86
C TRP A 126 -5.26 16.90 26.78
N GLY A 127 -4.66 18.08 26.81
CA GLY A 127 -5.18 19.24 27.51
C GLY A 127 -6.46 19.78 26.85
N PRO A 128 -7.09 20.78 27.48
CA PRO A 128 -8.46 21.21 27.14
C PRO A 128 -8.62 21.77 25.72
N ASN A 129 -7.54 22.16 25.05
CA ASN A 129 -7.57 22.71 23.70
C ASN A 129 -7.30 21.65 22.61
N GLY A 130 -7.02 20.40 23.01
CA GLY A 130 -6.56 19.35 22.13
C GLY A 130 -5.18 19.62 21.53
N GLY A 131 -4.77 18.78 20.59
CA GLY A 131 -3.46 18.88 19.97
C GLY A 131 -3.11 17.68 19.10
N SER A 132 -1.99 17.78 18.41
CA SER A 132 -1.48 16.72 17.54
C SER A 132 -0.21 16.10 18.11
N MET A 133 -0.09 14.78 17.92
CA MET A 133 1.05 13.96 18.26
C MET A 133 1.64 13.37 16.98
N PHE A 134 2.96 13.39 16.83
CA PHE A 134 3.63 12.83 15.66
C PHE A 134 4.36 11.53 15.97
N GLY A 135 4.57 10.75 14.91
CA GLY A 135 5.54 9.67 14.90
C GLY A 135 6.98 10.17 15.01
N ASP A 136 7.85 9.38 15.66
CA ASP A 136 9.29 9.62 15.76
C ASP A 136 10.00 9.54 14.39
N ARG A 137 9.43 8.80 13.44
CA ARG A 137 10.02 8.52 12.13
C ARG A 137 9.06 8.71 10.97
N ALA A 138 9.63 9.11 9.83
CA ALA A 138 8.93 9.20 8.57
C ALA A 138 8.69 7.82 7.94
N CYS A 139 7.66 7.72 7.10
CA CYS A 139 7.47 6.58 6.22
C CYS A 139 8.66 6.47 5.25
N ALA A 140 9.24 5.26 5.15
CA ALA A 140 10.48 5.05 4.41
C ALA A 140 10.23 4.98 2.89
N PRO A 141 10.96 5.75 2.05
CA PRO A 141 10.84 5.66 0.60
C PRO A 141 11.12 4.26 0.10
N GLY A 142 10.32 3.77 -0.85
CA GLY A 142 10.51 2.44 -1.42
C GLY A 142 10.26 1.29 -0.44
N ALA A 143 9.53 1.52 0.66
CA ALA A 143 9.13 0.51 1.62
C ALA A 143 7.66 0.66 2.02
N VAL A 144 7.20 -0.25 2.88
CA VAL A 144 5.90 -0.16 3.56
C VAL A 144 6.12 0.32 4.99
N SER A 145 5.27 1.23 5.43
CA SER A 145 5.17 1.67 6.81
C SER A 145 3.79 1.35 7.34
N TYR A 146 3.71 0.85 8.58
CA TYR A 146 2.45 0.48 9.21
C TYR A 146 2.50 0.69 10.71
N TRP A 147 1.42 1.20 11.25
CA TRP A 147 1.24 1.36 12.68
C TRP A 147 -0.21 1.14 13.05
N GLU A 148 -0.43 0.77 14.30
CA GLU A 148 -1.74 0.63 14.91
C GLU A 148 -1.76 1.34 16.25
N CYS A 149 -2.94 1.79 16.65
CA CYS A 149 -3.22 2.34 17.95
C CYS A 149 -4.58 1.89 18.47
N VAL A 150 -4.76 2.04 19.78
CA VAL A 150 -6.03 1.89 20.50
C VAL A 150 -6.24 3.14 21.34
N GLY A 151 -7.44 3.34 21.86
CA GLY A 151 -7.73 4.46 22.76
C GLY A 151 -8.15 5.75 22.05
N LEU A 152 -8.39 5.70 20.74
CA LEU A 152 -8.95 6.84 20.00
C LEU A 152 -10.42 7.02 20.35
N SER A 153 -10.76 8.23 20.79
CA SER A 153 -12.10 8.63 21.25
C SER A 153 -12.80 9.56 20.25
N GLU A 154 -14.04 9.93 20.57
CA GLU A 154 -14.79 10.98 19.86
C GLU A 154 -13.95 12.27 19.70
N GLY A 155 -14.02 12.90 18.52
CA GLY A 155 -13.20 14.06 18.18
C GLY A 155 -11.70 13.75 17.92
N SER A 156 -11.30 12.48 17.89
CA SER A 156 -9.96 12.06 17.46
C SER A 156 -9.90 11.78 15.96
N TYR A 157 -8.70 11.80 15.40
CA TYR A 157 -8.41 11.40 14.04
C TYR A 157 -6.95 10.96 13.92
N LEU A 158 -6.72 10.10 12.94
CA LEU A 158 -5.40 9.59 12.62
C LEU A 158 -5.15 9.70 11.11
N GLY A 159 -3.88 9.72 10.74
CA GLY A 159 -3.51 9.65 9.33
C GLY A 159 -2.03 9.94 9.12
N VAL A 160 -1.75 10.56 7.98
CA VAL A 160 -0.42 11.01 7.61
C VAL A 160 -0.42 12.50 7.34
N THR A 161 0.72 13.14 7.56
CA THR A 161 1.00 14.49 7.07
C THR A 161 2.22 14.46 6.15
N GLU A 162 2.32 15.41 5.22
CA GLU A 162 3.55 15.62 4.47
C GLU A 162 4.60 16.27 5.38
N MET A 163 5.82 15.75 5.37
CA MET A 163 6.91 16.35 6.14
C MET A 163 7.31 17.68 5.50
N VAL A 164 6.87 18.77 6.12
CA VAL A 164 7.21 20.12 5.69
C VAL A 164 8.52 20.56 6.36
N THR A 165 9.39 21.27 5.64
CA THR A 165 10.65 21.80 6.17
C THR A 165 10.40 22.77 7.34
N PRO A 166 11.25 22.75 8.39
CA PRO A 166 11.17 23.74 9.47
C PRO A 166 11.21 25.16 8.91
N GLY A 167 10.17 25.96 9.19
CA GLY A 167 10.06 27.36 8.72
C GLY A 167 8.88 27.66 7.80
N GLN A 168 8.21 26.65 7.24
CA GLN A 168 6.92 26.87 6.56
C GLN A 168 5.77 26.94 7.57
N ALA A 169 4.82 27.84 7.32
CA ALA A 169 3.71 28.14 8.23
C ALA A 169 2.96 26.88 8.70
N GLY A 170 2.78 25.88 7.83
CA GLY A 170 2.17 24.58 8.14
C GLY A 170 2.76 23.90 9.38
N PHE A 171 4.09 23.83 9.51
CA PHE A 171 4.76 23.17 10.63
C PHE A 171 4.44 23.80 12.00
N ARG A 172 4.15 25.11 12.02
CA ARG A 172 3.77 25.81 13.27
C ARG A 172 2.39 25.38 13.76
N TYR A 173 1.45 25.07 12.87
CA TYR A 173 0.09 24.65 13.21
C TYR A 173 -0.02 23.21 13.72
N TYR A 174 1.03 22.41 13.51
CA TYR A 174 1.08 21.00 13.83
C TYR A 174 1.45 20.72 15.30
N GLY A 175 2.19 21.61 15.96
CA GLY A 175 2.65 21.38 17.34
C GLY A 175 2.75 22.62 18.24
N VAL A 176 2.59 23.84 17.72
CA VAL A 176 2.81 25.05 18.52
C VAL A 176 1.59 25.96 18.46
N ASP A 177 0.92 26.04 19.60
CA ASP A 177 0.06 27.15 20.00
C ASP A 177 -1.06 27.52 19.01
N ALA A 178 -1.97 26.58 18.78
CA ALA A 178 -3.27 26.88 18.16
C ALA A 178 -4.26 27.53 19.16
N GLN A 179 -3.79 28.04 20.32
CA GLN A 179 -4.65 28.63 21.36
C GLN A 179 -5.40 29.89 20.92
N HIS A 180 -5.02 30.50 19.79
CA HIS A 180 -5.62 31.76 19.31
C HIS A 180 -6.86 31.58 18.42
N LEU A 181 -7.24 30.35 18.10
CA LEU A 181 -8.53 30.07 17.46
C LEU A 181 -9.50 29.60 18.54
N GLN A 182 -10.39 30.47 19.01
CA GLN A 182 -11.56 30.05 19.81
C GLN A 182 -12.29 28.94 19.03
N ARG A 183 -12.08 27.69 19.43
CA ARG A 183 -12.66 26.54 18.71
C ARG A 183 -14.05 26.26 19.24
N THR A 184 -15.02 26.35 18.35
CA THR A 184 -16.27 25.62 18.46
C THR A 184 -15.96 24.13 18.33
N LEU A 185 -16.55 23.31 19.21
CA LEU A 185 -16.34 21.84 19.38
C LEU A 185 -16.45 20.99 18.09
N SER A 186 -16.80 21.57 16.94
CA SER A 186 -17.05 20.89 15.67
C SER A 186 -15.97 21.12 14.59
N LEU A 187 -14.89 21.85 14.89
CA LEU A 187 -13.82 22.13 13.93
C LEU A 187 -12.62 21.18 14.14
N PRO A 188 -12.15 20.46 13.10
CA PRO A 188 -10.88 19.74 13.19
C PRO A 188 -9.73 20.70 13.46
N THR A 189 -8.68 20.17 14.09
CA THR A 189 -7.42 20.89 14.26
C THR A 189 -6.89 21.35 12.90
N PRO A 190 -6.26 22.54 12.78
CA PRO A 190 -5.57 23.00 11.58
C PRO A 190 -4.54 22.01 11.04
N ALA A 191 -4.11 21.03 11.84
CA ALA A 191 -3.31 19.91 11.35
C ALA A 191 -3.97 19.19 10.15
N CYS A 192 -5.29 19.08 10.12
CA CYS A 192 -6.04 18.45 9.02
C CYS A 192 -5.94 19.21 7.68
N ASP A 193 -5.48 20.46 7.67
CA ASP A 193 -5.42 21.30 6.46
C ASP A 193 -4.30 20.89 5.49
N HIS A 194 -3.29 20.14 5.94
CA HIS A 194 -2.22 19.63 5.06
C HIS A 194 -1.99 18.12 5.16
N MET A 195 -2.97 17.38 5.69
CA MET A 195 -2.94 15.92 5.68
C MET A 195 -3.42 15.39 4.32
N PRO A 196 -2.64 14.55 3.61
CA PRO A 196 -3.08 13.88 2.40
C PRO A 196 -4.30 12.99 2.63
N ALA A 197 -4.39 12.36 3.80
CA ALA A 197 -5.50 11.52 4.18
C ALA A 197 -5.68 11.46 5.70
N VAL A 198 -6.94 11.56 6.15
CA VAL A 198 -7.35 11.53 7.55
C VAL A 198 -8.56 10.63 7.70
N MET A 199 -8.56 9.75 8.71
CA MET A 199 -9.74 8.99 9.13
C MET A 199 -10.30 9.58 10.43
N TYR A 200 -11.60 9.90 10.43
CA TYR A 200 -12.31 10.51 11.56
C TYR A 200 -13.02 9.44 12.40
N CYS A 201 -12.83 9.48 13.73
CA CYS A 201 -13.36 8.49 14.66
C CYS A 201 -14.89 8.49 14.73
N GLU A 202 -15.46 9.67 14.98
CA GLU A 202 -16.88 9.87 15.25
C GLU A 202 -17.74 9.68 13.99
N GLY A 203 -17.31 10.29 12.89
CA GLY A 203 -18.07 10.29 11.64
C GLY A 203 -17.89 9.03 10.79
N GLY A 204 -16.89 8.19 11.10
CA GLY A 204 -16.61 6.99 10.30
C GLY A 204 -16.34 7.31 8.84
N PHE A 205 -15.62 8.38 8.52
CA PHE A 205 -15.29 8.71 7.14
C PHE A 205 -13.82 9.03 6.99
N ILE A 206 -13.32 8.79 5.79
CA ILE A 206 -11.97 9.14 5.39
C ILE A 206 -12.05 10.34 4.45
N THR A 207 -11.23 11.35 4.70
CA THR A 207 -11.06 12.49 3.79
C THR A 207 -9.72 12.39 3.09
N THR A 208 -9.70 12.68 1.79
CA THR A 208 -8.48 12.84 1.01
C THR A 208 -8.24 14.33 0.73
N GLY A 209 -7.07 14.86 1.07
CA GLY A 209 -6.74 16.28 0.92
C GLY A 209 -7.12 17.19 2.10
N SER A 210 -6.93 18.50 1.90
CA SER A 210 -7.08 19.53 2.95
C SER A 210 -8.54 19.70 3.39
N PHE A 211 -8.89 19.24 4.59
CA PHE A 211 -10.23 19.36 5.14
C PHE A 211 -10.38 20.61 6.02
N ARG A 212 -11.35 21.50 5.71
CA ARG A 212 -11.66 22.73 6.46
C ARG A 212 -13.08 22.73 7.03
N GLY A 213 -13.26 22.33 8.28
CA GLY A 213 -14.40 22.74 9.11
C GLY A 213 -15.77 22.06 8.88
N PRO A 214 -16.84 22.53 9.56
CA PRO A 214 -18.00 21.72 9.96
C PRO A 214 -19.15 21.76 8.95
N LYS A 215 -18.91 22.25 7.73
CA LYS A 215 -19.88 22.20 6.63
C LYS A 215 -19.15 21.82 5.33
N PRO A 216 -19.60 20.78 4.62
CA PRO A 216 -18.93 20.28 3.42
C PRO A 216 -19.22 21.22 2.25
N GLN A 217 -18.57 22.38 2.21
CA GLN A 217 -18.16 22.94 0.93
C GLN A 217 -16.74 22.44 0.69
N LEU A 218 -16.67 21.15 0.35
CA LEU A 218 -15.42 20.52 0.01
C LEU A 218 -14.80 21.27 -1.18
N PRO A 219 -13.52 21.67 -1.11
CA PRO A 219 -12.78 22.03 -2.30
C PRO A 219 -12.91 20.89 -3.33
N ALA A 220 -12.85 21.22 -4.63
CA ALA A 220 -13.16 20.33 -5.77
C ALA A 220 -12.29 19.05 -5.92
N ARG A 221 -11.60 18.60 -4.87
CA ARG A 221 -10.66 17.48 -4.85
C ARG A 221 -10.70 16.65 -3.56
N VAL A 222 -11.59 16.96 -2.61
CA VAL A 222 -11.74 16.15 -1.39
C VAL A 222 -12.81 15.09 -1.63
N SER A 223 -12.46 13.82 -1.47
CA SER A 223 -13.42 12.71 -1.45
C SER A 223 -13.71 12.27 -0.02
N PHE A 224 -14.98 12.03 0.29
CA PHE A 224 -15.37 11.21 1.43
C PHE A 224 -15.36 9.76 0.98
N LEU A 225 -14.66 8.91 1.70
CA LEU A 225 -14.79 7.48 1.58
C LEU A 225 -15.54 6.99 2.81
N ASP A 226 -16.58 6.19 2.57
CA ASP A 226 -17.29 5.52 3.65
C ASP A 226 -16.31 4.63 4.40
N ALA A 227 -16.20 4.89 5.69
CA ALA A 227 -15.67 3.95 6.65
C ALA A 227 -16.78 3.69 7.68
N GLU A 228 -16.49 2.89 8.69
CA GLU A 228 -17.38 2.77 9.83
C GLU A 228 -16.82 3.60 11.00
N PRO A 229 -17.68 4.20 11.84
CA PRO A 229 -17.24 4.77 13.11
C PRO A 229 -16.50 3.71 13.93
N PHE A 230 -15.58 4.14 14.76
CA PHE A 230 -14.82 3.23 15.59
C PHE A 230 -14.82 3.65 17.06
N LYS A 231 -14.64 2.66 17.92
CA LYS A 231 -14.70 2.77 19.37
C LYS A 231 -13.31 2.85 19.98
N GLU A 232 -13.23 3.20 21.25
CA GLU A 232 -11.97 3.32 21.98
C GLU A 232 -11.18 2.00 22.02
N GLU A 233 -11.90 0.87 22.08
CA GLU A 233 -11.33 -0.48 22.03
C GLU A 233 -10.90 -0.94 20.63
N ASP A 234 -11.31 -0.24 19.57
CA ASP A 234 -10.95 -0.63 18.21
C ASP A 234 -9.47 -0.38 17.96
N ARG A 235 -8.83 -1.37 17.32
CA ARG A 235 -7.45 -1.28 16.87
C ARG A 235 -7.45 -0.63 15.49
N VAL A 236 -6.98 0.62 15.42
CA VAL A 236 -6.99 1.42 14.20
C VAL A 236 -5.57 1.69 13.74
N GLY A 237 -5.32 1.50 12.45
CA GLY A 237 -4.00 1.64 11.86
C GLY A 237 -4.01 2.25 10.47
N VAL A 238 -2.82 2.55 9.98
CA VAL A 238 -2.59 3.04 8.62
C VAL A 238 -1.47 2.24 8.01
N LEU A 239 -1.69 1.73 6.80
CA LEU A 239 -0.62 1.22 5.95
C LEU A 239 -0.31 2.25 4.88
N VAL A 240 0.97 2.56 4.72
CA VAL A 240 1.51 3.43 3.68
C VAL A 240 2.49 2.61 2.86
N ASP A 241 2.21 2.43 1.57
CA ASP A 241 3.06 1.72 0.62
C ASP A 241 3.63 2.74 -0.38
N LEU A 242 4.86 3.19 -0.13
CA LEU A 242 5.56 4.15 -1.01
C LEU A 242 6.22 3.48 -2.22
N MET A 243 6.20 2.15 -2.32
CA MET A 243 6.60 1.46 -3.55
C MET A 243 5.48 1.51 -4.60
N LYS A 244 4.23 1.47 -4.15
CA LYS A 244 3.03 1.50 -5.01
C LYS A 244 2.29 2.84 -4.99
N GLY A 245 2.70 3.77 -4.13
CA GLY A 245 2.12 5.12 -4.04
C GLY A 245 0.68 5.10 -3.54
N PHE A 246 0.39 4.33 -2.49
CA PHE A 246 -0.92 4.34 -1.87
C PHE A 246 -0.85 4.25 -0.35
N LEU A 247 -1.93 4.66 0.33
CA LEU A 247 -2.21 4.33 1.71
C LEU A 247 -3.59 3.70 1.87
N VAL A 248 -3.80 3.01 2.98
CA VAL A 248 -5.10 2.45 3.37
C VAL A 248 -5.21 2.46 4.90
N PHE A 249 -6.40 2.79 5.39
CA PHE A 249 -6.72 2.69 6.81
C PHE A 249 -7.15 1.27 7.15
N VAL A 250 -6.89 0.84 8.38
CA VAL A 250 -7.21 -0.50 8.87
C VAL A 250 -7.92 -0.36 10.20
N ARG A 251 -8.99 -1.12 10.40
CA ARG A 251 -9.68 -1.25 11.69
C ARG A 251 -9.87 -2.71 12.02
N ASN A 252 -9.40 -3.15 13.18
CA ASN A 252 -9.47 -4.54 13.65
C ASN A 252 -8.98 -5.55 12.61
N GLY A 253 -7.90 -5.20 11.89
CA GLY A 253 -7.32 -6.02 10.83
C GLY A 253 -8.02 -5.93 9.47
N GLU A 254 -9.13 -5.20 9.34
CA GLU A 254 -9.88 -5.04 8.09
C GLU A 254 -9.62 -3.67 7.45
N PRO A 255 -9.21 -3.62 6.17
CA PRO A 255 -9.05 -2.38 5.42
C PRO A 255 -10.35 -1.57 5.36
N GLN A 256 -10.22 -0.25 5.51
CA GLN A 256 -11.32 0.70 5.50
C GLN A 256 -11.28 1.53 4.21
N GLY A 257 -12.44 1.69 3.57
CA GLY A 257 -12.57 2.42 2.31
C GLY A 257 -11.73 1.83 1.18
N MET A 258 -11.46 2.65 0.16
CA MET A 258 -10.57 2.29 -0.95
C MET A 258 -9.12 2.73 -0.70
N ARG A 259 -8.16 2.17 -1.43
CA ARG A 259 -6.77 2.64 -1.42
C ARG A 259 -6.70 4.09 -1.88
N ILE A 260 -6.03 4.93 -1.11
CA ILE A 260 -5.84 6.35 -1.41
C ILE A 260 -4.49 6.54 -2.07
N SER A 261 -4.48 7.08 -3.28
CA SER A 261 -3.23 7.38 -3.99
C SER A 261 -2.46 8.51 -3.31
N ILE A 262 -1.16 8.31 -3.16
CA ILE A 262 -0.22 9.29 -2.59
C ILE A 262 1.05 9.38 -3.45
N ASP A 263 1.74 10.51 -3.35
CA ASP A 263 2.95 10.79 -4.12
C ASP A 263 4.17 10.10 -3.48
N CYS A 264 4.71 9.08 -4.15
CA CYS A 264 5.86 8.33 -3.65
C CYS A 264 7.16 9.15 -3.55
N SER A 265 7.23 10.35 -4.16
CA SER A 265 8.38 11.24 -4.05
C SER A 265 8.41 12.06 -2.75
N LYS A 266 7.28 12.12 -2.04
CA LYS A 266 7.13 12.89 -0.81
C LYS A 266 7.48 12.06 0.42
N LYS A 267 7.78 12.77 1.51
CA LYS A 267 7.99 12.18 2.83
C LYS A 267 6.72 12.35 3.65
N TYR A 268 6.25 11.27 4.24
CA TYR A 268 5.05 11.26 5.06
C TYR A 268 5.39 10.94 6.52
N LEU A 269 4.67 11.55 7.45
CA LEU A 269 4.83 11.33 8.89
C LEU A 269 3.50 10.89 9.49
N PRO A 270 3.49 9.84 10.34
CA PRO A 270 2.31 9.49 11.12
C PRO A 270 1.89 10.66 12.01
N VAL A 271 0.60 10.94 12.07
CA VAL A 271 0.04 11.98 12.93
C VAL A 271 -1.28 11.52 13.53
N PHE A 272 -1.46 11.89 14.79
CA PHE A 272 -2.63 11.60 15.61
C PHE A 272 -3.06 12.91 16.20
N SER A 273 -4.35 13.16 16.28
CA SER A 273 -4.80 14.43 16.83
C SER A 273 -6.20 14.28 17.39
N ALA A 274 -6.41 14.91 18.53
CA ALA A 274 -7.60 14.73 19.34
C ALA A 274 -7.91 16.02 20.10
N CYS A 275 -9.19 16.23 20.39
CA CYS A 275 -9.63 17.28 21.30
C CYS A 275 -9.53 16.82 22.76
N ALA A 276 -10.00 15.60 23.04
CA ALA A 276 -9.93 14.98 24.35
C ALA A 276 -9.75 13.46 24.18
N CYS A 277 -8.55 12.99 24.44
CA CYS A 277 -8.17 11.58 24.41
C CYS A 277 -7.29 11.32 25.64
N TYR A 278 -7.47 10.20 26.32
CA TYR A 278 -6.74 9.91 27.57
C TYR A 278 -5.98 8.58 27.52
N ASN A 279 -6.25 7.75 26.51
CA ASN A 279 -5.75 6.39 26.45
C ASN A 279 -5.08 6.04 25.11
N LEU A 280 -4.62 7.03 24.33
CA LEU A 280 -3.99 6.73 23.04
C LEU A 280 -2.71 5.94 23.27
N GLN A 281 -2.71 4.72 22.76
CA GLN A 281 -1.58 3.82 22.85
C GLN A 281 -1.22 3.26 21.48
N LEU A 282 0.03 3.43 21.07
CA LEU A 282 0.60 2.72 19.91
C LEU A 282 0.78 1.25 20.25
N SER A 283 0.42 0.38 19.32
CA SER A 283 0.78 -1.04 19.38
C SER A 283 2.25 -1.20 18.97
N PRO A 284 3.14 -1.61 19.88
CA PRO A 284 4.53 -1.86 19.52
C PRO A 284 4.62 -3.04 18.54
N ASN A 285 5.54 -2.96 17.57
CA ASN A 285 5.74 -4.02 16.57
C ASN A 285 4.47 -4.42 15.80
N ALA A 286 3.56 -3.48 15.54
CA ALA A 286 2.33 -3.74 14.80
C ALA A 286 2.64 -4.41 13.44
N ARG A 287 1.92 -5.48 13.12
CA ARG A 287 2.09 -6.22 11.86
C ARG A 287 0.91 -5.96 10.95
N PRO A 288 1.13 -5.57 9.69
CA PRO A 288 0.03 -5.37 8.75
C PRO A 288 -0.80 -6.64 8.54
N PRO A 289 -2.12 -6.52 8.34
CA PRO A 289 -2.95 -7.63 7.86
C PRO A 289 -2.69 -7.85 6.37
N TRP A 290 -1.50 -8.36 6.04
CA TRP A 290 -0.98 -8.45 4.67
C TRP A 290 -1.95 -9.09 3.68
N HIS A 291 -2.65 -10.14 4.08
CA HIS A 291 -3.58 -10.87 3.21
C HIS A 291 -4.90 -10.14 2.95
N ARG A 292 -5.26 -9.17 3.79
CA ARG A 292 -6.41 -8.30 3.57
C ARG A 292 -6.05 -7.13 2.68
N ILE A 293 -4.80 -6.66 2.75
CA ILE A 293 -4.32 -5.49 2.02
C ILE A 293 -3.79 -5.88 0.64
N TYR A 294 -3.04 -6.96 0.55
CA TYR A 294 -2.50 -7.50 -0.70
C TYR A 294 -3.27 -8.75 -1.10
N SER A 295 -3.84 -8.70 -2.31
CA SER A 295 -4.28 -9.91 -2.97
C SER A 295 -3.11 -10.55 -3.69
N PHE A 296 -2.80 -11.78 -3.29
CA PHE A 296 -1.82 -12.63 -3.95
C PHE A 296 -2.47 -13.56 -4.99
N ASN A 297 -3.79 -13.43 -5.20
CA ASN A 297 -4.57 -14.24 -6.14
C ASN A 297 -4.98 -13.47 -7.41
N ASP A 298 -5.01 -12.14 -7.37
CA ASP A 298 -5.56 -11.29 -8.45
C ASP A 298 -4.84 -11.47 -9.80
N GLY A 299 -3.56 -11.83 -9.80
CA GLY A 299 -2.79 -12.08 -11.02
C GLY A 299 -3.22 -13.34 -11.80
N LEU A 300 -3.85 -14.33 -11.14
CA LEU A 300 -4.28 -15.57 -11.77
C LEU A 300 -5.66 -15.49 -12.42
N GLY A 301 -6.52 -14.57 -11.98
CA GLY A 301 -7.85 -14.36 -12.58
C GLY A 301 -7.76 -13.86 -14.02
N SER A 302 -6.79 -13.01 -14.32
CA SER A 302 -6.52 -12.50 -15.67
C SER A 302 -6.05 -13.60 -16.64
N LEU A 303 -5.32 -14.62 -16.15
CA LEU A 303 -4.89 -15.77 -16.96
C LEU A 303 -6.05 -16.67 -17.39
N LYS A 304 -7.17 -16.72 -16.63
CA LYS A 304 -8.37 -17.47 -17.03
C LYS A 304 -9.16 -16.76 -18.14
N ALA A 305 -9.20 -15.44 -18.13
CA ALA A 305 -9.91 -14.65 -19.15
C ALA A 305 -9.18 -14.67 -20.51
N GLY A 306 -7.85 -14.76 -20.52
CA GLY A 306 -7.05 -14.81 -21.74
C GLY A 306 -7.21 -16.09 -22.58
N ASN A 307 -7.64 -17.20 -21.98
CA ASN A 307 -7.87 -18.46 -22.69
C ASN A 307 -9.31 -18.65 -23.21
N SER A 308 -10.24 -17.74 -22.87
CA SER A 308 -11.64 -17.84 -23.31
C SER A 308 -11.93 -17.09 -24.61
N LEU A 309 -10.97 -16.35 -25.16
CA LEU A 309 -11.16 -15.50 -26.35
C LEU A 309 -10.60 -16.10 -27.65
N ILE A 310 -10.15 -17.35 -27.63
CA ILE A 310 -9.65 -18.06 -28.82
C ILE A 310 -10.35 -19.43 -28.92
N SER A 311 -11.67 -19.42 -29.17
CA SER A 311 -12.41 -20.62 -29.60
C SER A 311 -13.77 -20.25 -30.20
N THR A 312 -13.81 -19.29 -31.12
CA THR A 312 -14.93 -19.13 -32.07
C THR A 312 -14.44 -18.35 -33.31
N ALA A 313 -13.52 -18.95 -34.05
CA ALA A 313 -13.30 -18.61 -35.44
C ALA A 313 -12.82 -19.88 -36.17
N GLU A 314 -13.41 -20.13 -37.32
CA GLU A 314 -13.11 -21.20 -38.30
C GLU A 314 -13.74 -22.58 -38.05
N THR A 315 -15.00 -22.71 -38.49
CA THR A 315 -15.33 -23.72 -39.51
C THR A 315 -16.29 -23.06 -40.50
N ASP A 316 -15.73 -22.51 -41.56
CA ASP A 316 -16.43 -22.28 -42.81
C ASP A 316 -15.93 -23.29 -43.87
N SER A 317 -16.77 -23.48 -44.89
CA SER A 317 -16.58 -24.24 -46.13
C SER A 317 -16.89 -25.75 -46.04
N GLU A 318 -17.66 -26.38 -46.93
CA GLU A 318 -18.40 -25.98 -48.13
C GLU A 318 -19.17 -27.23 -48.59
N THR A 319 -20.35 -27.10 -49.20
CA THR A 319 -20.66 -27.83 -50.45
C THR A 319 -21.91 -27.26 -51.15
N ALA A 320 -21.68 -26.94 -52.43
CA ALA A 320 -22.53 -26.63 -53.58
C ALA A 320 -24.00 -27.15 -53.55
N ALA A 321 -24.97 -26.55 -54.26
CA ALA A 321 -24.92 -26.14 -55.67
C ALA A 321 -26.12 -25.21 -56.06
N PRO A 322 -26.10 -24.59 -57.25
CA PRO A 322 -27.08 -23.59 -57.71
C PRO A 322 -28.20 -24.21 -58.58
N GLY A 323 -29.33 -23.48 -58.68
CA GLY A 323 -30.23 -23.57 -59.83
C GLY A 323 -31.70 -23.86 -59.52
N ALA A 324 -32.53 -22.81 -59.53
CA ALA A 324 -33.78 -22.66 -60.29
C ALA A 324 -34.44 -21.34 -59.87
#